data_AF-A0A3S2MZT7-F1
#
_entry.id   AF-A0A3S2MZT7-F1
#
_cell.length_a   1.000
_cell.length_b   1.000
_cell.length_c   1.000
_cell.angle_alpha   90.00
_cell.angle_beta   90.00
_cell.angle_gamma   90.00
#
_symmetry.space_group_name_H-M   'P 1'
#
loop_
_entity.id
_entity.type
_entity.pdbx_description
1 polymer ?
#
loop_
_entity_poly.entity_id
_entity_poly.type
_entity_poly.pdbx_seq_one_letter_code
_entity_poly.pdbx_strand_id
1 'polypeptide(L)'
;MWYCPKCQQHREASKQLLLWRLLNVLIIQLKRFSFRSFIWRDKINDMVDFPVRNLDLSKFCIGQKDDMQQPPIYDLYAVINHYGGMIGGHYTAYARLPSDKNSQRSDVGWRLFDDSTVTMVEESHVVTRYAYVLFYRRRNSPVERPPRFLRPVGADSPSAAGATASQASLIWRELEEEEEEGLDEEPRSLFRSVLRRQRNTAENSRTEGPGRRQRRKRMSDHPDDDCVRYFLLGTLAAVLAVFVNLVYPFLFKAKWS
;
A
#
# COMPACT_ATOMS: atom_id res chain seq x y z
N MET A 1 12.68 6.62 29.55
CA MET A 1 14.02 6.84 30.16
C MET A 1 14.97 5.75 29.71
N TRP A 2 16.27 6.04 29.63
CA TRP A 2 17.32 5.05 29.36
C TRP A 2 18.01 4.67 30.67
N TYR A 3 18.32 3.39 30.87
CA TYR A 3 19.02 2.94 32.07
C TYR A 3 20.53 3.15 31.91
N CYS A 4 21.11 4.01 32.73
CA CYS A 4 22.54 4.32 32.67
C CYS A 4 23.35 3.29 33.46
N PRO A 5 24.24 2.49 32.83
CA PRO A 5 25.03 1.49 33.53
C PRO A 5 26.08 2.11 34.45
N LYS A 6 26.49 3.37 34.24
CA LYS A 6 27.43 4.07 35.13
C LYS A 6 26.74 4.63 36.39
N CYS A 7 25.52 5.13 36.24
CA CYS A 7 24.77 5.74 37.35
C CYS A 7 23.82 4.76 38.05
N GLN A 8 23.66 3.55 37.50
CA GLN A 8 22.76 2.50 37.99
C GLN A 8 21.30 2.96 38.19
N GLN A 9 20.85 3.91 37.37
CA GLN A 9 19.50 4.48 37.44
C GLN A 9 19.00 4.93 36.07
N HIS A 10 17.68 5.07 35.95
CA HIS A 10 17.03 5.64 34.78
C HIS A 10 17.34 7.13 34.65
N ARG A 11 17.77 7.55 33.45
CA ARG A 11 18.05 8.94 33.10
C ARG A 11 17.45 9.30 31.76
N GLU A 12 17.27 10.59 31.55
CA GLU A 12 17.06 11.14 30.22
C GLU A 12 18.38 11.07 29.45
N ALA A 13 18.33 10.57 28.21
CA ALA A 13 19.49 10.40 27.37
C ALA A 13 19.19 10.95 25.98
N SER A 14 20.22 11.52 25.34
CA SER A 14 20.15 11.88 23.93
C SER A 14 20.38 10.65 23.07
N LYS A 15 19.55 10.45 22.05
CA LYS A 15 19.68 9.36 21.07
C LYS A 15 19.93 9.97 19.69
N GLN A 16 20.98 9.50 19.03
CA GLN A 16 21.30 9.86 17.65
C GLN A 16 21.37 8.59 16.80
N LEU A 17 20.79 8.65 15.60
CA LEU A 17 20.87 7.57 14.60
C LEU A 17 21.69 8.08 13.42
N LEU A 18 22.65 7.28 12.98
CA LEU A 18 23.61 7.63 11.92
C LEU A 18 23.71 6.47 10.92
N LEU A 19 23.99 6.79 9.66
CA LEU A 19 24.19 5.78 8.63
C LEU A 19 25.65 5.32 8.63
N TRP A 20 25.90 4.05 8.97
CA TRP A 20 27.25 3.48 8.94
C TRP A 20 27.66 2.99 7.56
N ARG A 21 26.74 2.32 6.84
CA ARG A 21 26.98 1.77 5.51
C ARG A 21 25.72 1.91 4.65
N LEU A 22 25.89 2.12 3.35
CA LEU A 22 24.80 2.29 2.39
C LEU A 22 24.60 1.03 1.52
N LEU A 23 23.35 0.63 1.33
CA LEU A 23 22.95 -0.56 0.58
C LEU A 23 22.83 -0.28 -0.92
N ASN A 24 22.96 -1.30 -1.79
CA ASN A 24 22.77 -1.11 -3.23
C ASN A 24 21.34 -0.72 -3.61
N VAL A 25 20.36 -1.20 -2.85
CA VAL A 25 18.96 -0.80 -2.93
C VAL A 25 18.59 -0.12 -1.62
N LEU A 26 18.14 1.12 -1.73
CA LEU A 26 17.72 1.93 -0.60
C LEU A 26 16.21 2.15 -0.65
N ILE A 27 15.54 1.80 0.44
CA ILE A 27 14.09 1.98 0.60
C ILE A 27 13.88 3.05 1.66
N ILE A 28 13.18 4.12 1.30
CA ILE A 28 12.87 5.23 2.20
C ILE A 28 11.36 5.31 2.36
N GLN A 29 10.87 5.04 3.57
CA GLN A 29 9.47 5.25 3.92
C GLN A 29 9.29 6.62 4.56
N LEU A 30 8.42 7.44 4.00
CA LEU A 30 8.02 8.71 4.60
C LEU A 30 7.00 8.44 5.70
N LYS A 31 7.33 8.80 6.94
CA LYS A 31 6.45 8.62 8.11
C LYS A 31 5.31 9.63 8.10
N ARG A 32 4.34 9.42 7.21
CA ARG A 32 3.20 10.32 6.99
C ARG A 32 2.04 10.12 7.96
N PHE A 33 2.00 9.00 8.66
CA PHE A 33 0.90 8.68 9.58
C PHE A 33 1.29 8.94 11.02
N SER A 34 0.41 9.61 11.75
CA SER A 34 0.60 9.90 13.17
C SER A 34 -0.59 9.42 13.99
N PHE A 35 -0.31 8.64 15.02
CA PHE A 35 -1.29 8.13 15.99
C PHE A 35 -1.30 8.98 17.27
N ARG A 36 -1.20 10.31 17.14
CA ARG A 36 -1.08 11.21 18.31
C ARG A 36 -2.33 11.23 19.18
N SER A 37 -3.51 10.91 18.65
CA SER A 37 -4.75 10.91 19.42
C SER A 37 -5.75 9.90 18.86
N PHE A 38 -6.50 9.24 19.73
CA PHE A 38 -7.47 8.18 19.38
C PHE A 38 -8.57 8.69 18.42
N ILE A 39 -8.90 9.98 18.51
CA ILE A 39 -9.99 10.62 17.77
C ILE A 39 -9.50 11.27 16.47
N TRP A 40 -8.22 11.66 16.38
CA TRP A 40 -7.66 12.38 15.24
C TRP A 40 -6.50 11.59 14.63
N ARG A 41 -6.88 10.75 13.65
CA ARG A 41 -5.98 9.98 12.80
C ARG A 41 -5.63 10.82 11.57
N ASP A 42 -4.46 11.46 11.59
CA ASP A 42 -4.07 12.40 10.53
C ASP A 42 -2.97 11.84 9.62
N LYS A 43 -3.05 12.23 8.34
CA LYS A 43 -2.06 11.93 7.31
C LYS A 43 -1.40 13.24 6.88
N ILE A 44 -0.08 13.29 7.06
CA ILE A 44 0.75 14.40 6.60
C ILE A 44 0.80 14.34 5.06
N ASN A 45 0.08 15.26 4.43
CA ASN A 45 0.02 15.41 2.98
C ASN A 45 1.04 16.44 2.46
N ASP A 46 2.00 16.85 3.27
CA ASP A 46 3.02 17.83 2.87
C ASP A 46 3.87 17.28 1.73
N MET A 47 4.18 18.16 0.78
CA MET A 47 5.05 17.84 -0.34
C MET A 47 6.47 17.63 0.19
N VAL A 48 7.04 16.46 -0.07
CA VAL A 48 8.46 16.19 0.18
C VAL A 48 9.12 16.21 -1.17
N ASP A 49 10.03 17.16 -1.37
CA ASP A 49 10.85 17.19 -2.57
C ASP A 49 11.94 16.12 -2.46
N PHE A 50 12.11 15.32 -3.51
CA PHE A 50 13.11 14.26 -3.55
C PHE A 50 13.73 14.14 -4.95
N PRO A 51 15.06 13.97 -5.04
CA PRO A 51 15.74 13.93 -6.32
C PRO A 51 15.49 12.60 -7.06
N VAL A 52 14.89 12.67 -8.25
CA VAL A 52 14.70 11.46 -9.08
C VAL A 52 16.03 10.86 -9.55
N ARG A 53 17.06 11.69 -9.69
CA ARG A 53 18.41 11.30 -10.09
C ARG A 53 19.46 11.98 -9.23
N ASN A 54 20.63 11.35 -9.11
CA ASN A 54 21.81 11.91 -8.43
C ASN A 54 21.60 12.18 -6.93
N LEU A 55 20.87 11.33 -6.21
CA LEU A 55 20.79 11.44 -4.75
C LEU A 55 22.16 11.07 -4.15
N ASP A 56 22.89 12.07 -3.66
CA ASP A 56 24.18 11.88 -2.99
C ASP A 56 23.99 11.75 -1.47
N LEU A 57 24.29 10.56 -0.95
CA LEU A 57 24.22 10.26 0.48
C LEU A 57 25.58 10.27 1.18
N SER A 58 26.66 10.65 0.50
CA SER A 58 28.03 10.66 1.05
C SER A 58 28.13 11.44 2.35
N LYS A 59 27.42 12.57 2.43
CA LYS A 59 27.44 13.48 3.59
C LYS A 59 26.77 12.90 4.83
N PHE A 60 25.86 11.95 4.66
CA PHE A 60 25.09 11.34 5.74
C PHE A 60 25.67 10.00 6.21
N CYS A 61 26.60 9.42 5.45
CA CYS A 61 27.29 8.18 5.79
C CYS A 61 28.58 8.48 6.58
N ILE A 62 28.69 7.90 7.78
CA ILE A 62 29.84 8.08 8.66
C ILE A 62 30.88 6.96 8.53
N GLY A 63 30.50 5.76 8.08
CA GLY A 63 31.42 4.63 7.93
C GLY A 63 32.06 4.54 6.54
N GLN A 64 33.25 3.94 6.50
CA GLN A 64 33.99 3.55 5.28
C GLN A 64 34.12 4.64 4.20
N LYS A 65 34.43 5.89 4.59
CA LYS A 65 34.69 6.96 3.62
C LYS A 65 35.91 6.67 2.73
N ASP A 66 36.94 6.03 3.28
CA ASP A 66 38.22 5.78 2.58
C ASP A 66 38.18 4.54 1.65
N ASP A 67 37.27 3.58 1.90
CA ASP A 67 37.10 2.38 1.07
C ASP A 67 36.11 2.57 -0.09
N MET A 68 35.38 3.68 -0.12
CA MET A 68 34.42 3.95 -1.18
C MET A 68 35.13 4.45 -2.44
N GLN A 69 35.54 3.51 -3.30
CA GLN A 69 36.07 3.78 -4.63
C GLN A 69 35.14 4.65 -5.51
N GLN A 70 33.84 4.68 -5.20
CA GLN A 70 32.86 5.52 -5.88
C GLN A 70 31.84 6.13 -4.93
N PRO A 71 31.41 7.40 -5.19
CA PRO A 71 30.39 8.05 -4.39
C PRO A 71 29.08 7.24 -4.42
N PRO A 72 28.33 7.17 -3.31
CA PRO A 72 27.12 6.39 -3.18
C PRO A 72 25.96 7.20 -3.75
N ILE A 73 25.98 7.36 -5.07
CA ILE A 73 24.98 8.10 -5.82
C ILE A 73 23.83 7.16 -6.15
N TYR A 74 22.61 7.58 -5.86
CA TYR A 74 21.40 6.80 -6.13
C TYR A 74 20.53 7.47 -7.17
N ASP A 75 19.81 6.63 -7.93
CA ASP A 75 18.69 7.08 -8.73
C ASP A 75 17.41 6.37 -8.31
N LEU A 76 16.33 7.14 -8.25
CA LEU A 76 14.99 6.64 -7.95
C LEU A 76 14.53 5.75 -9.10
N TYR A 77 13.96 4.59 -8.80
CA TYR A 77 13.41 3.70 -9.84
C TYR A 77 11.97 3.28 -9.58
N ALA A 78 11.48 3.43 -8.36
CA ALA A 78 10.07 3.27 -8.05
C ALA A 78 9.62 4.19 -6.91
N VAL A 79 8.34 4.55 -6.94
CA VAL A 79 7.63 5.32 -5.91
C VAL A 79 6.29 4.65 -5.68
N ILE A 80 5.98 4.32 -4.42
CA ILE A 80 4.63 3.95 -4.01
C ILE A 80 3.94 5.21 -3.54
N ASN A 81 2.81 5.53 -4.17
CA ASN A 81 1.93 6.62 -3.75
C ASN A 81 0.80 6.08 -2.90
N HIS A 82 0.33 6.89 -1.95
CA HIS A 82 -0.87 6.61 -1.19
C HIS A 82 -1.84 7.78 -1.29
N TYR A 83 -3.06 7.51 -1.74
CA TYR A 83 -4.19 8.44 -1.76
C TYR A 83 -5.16 8.11 -0.63
N GLY A 84 -5.92 9.10 -0.16
CA GLY A 84 -6.82 8.90 0.99
C GLY A 84 -6.13 9.00 2.34
N GLY A 85 -6.82 8.54 3.39
CA GLY A 85 -6.46 8.73 4.80
C GLY A 85 -5.97 7.45 5.48
N MET A 86 -5.78 7.49 6.79
CA MET A 86 -5.20 6.36 7.54
C MET A 86 -6.11 5.11 7.61
N ILE A 87 -7.42 5.28 7.53
CA ILE A 87 -8.41 4.20 7.67
C ILE A 87 -8.75 3.56 6.31
N GLY A 88 -8.49 4.27 5.22
CA GLY A 88 -8.81 3.83 3.87
C GLY A 88 -8.14 4.72 2.85
N GLY A 89 -7.67 4.10 1.78
CA GLY A 89 -6.90 4.77 0.76
C GLY A 89 -6.66 3.86 -0.44
N HIS A 90 -5.92 4.41 -1.40
CA HIS A 90 -5.55 3.71 -2.63
C HIS A 90 -4.06 3.80 -2.86
N TYR A 91 -3.44 2.67 -3.20
CA TYR A 91 -2.02 2.61 -3.48
C TYR A 91 -1.79 2.47 -4.98
N THR A 92 -0.85 3.26 -5.49
CA THR A 92 -0.38 3.13 -6.89
C THR A 92 1.13 3.14 -6.90
N ALA A 93 1.74 2.69 -8.00
CA ALA A 93 3.18 2.69 -8.15
C ALA A 93 3.62 3.44 -9.40
N TYR A 94 4.54 4.40 -9.25
CA TYR A 94 5.39 4.79 -10.37
C TYR A 94 6.60 3.88 -10.40
N ALA A 95 6.93 3.30 -11.54
CA ALA A 95 8.19 2.57 -11.70
C ALA A 95 8.75 2.74 -13.11
N ARG A 96 10.08 2.70 -13.21
CA ARG A 96 10.79 2.61 -14.48
C ARG A 96 11.57 1.30 -14.56
N LEU A 97 11.44 0.61 -15.69
CA LEU A 97 12.15 -0.65 -15.89
C LEU A 97 13.59 -0.38 -16.33
N PRO A 98 14.58 -1.09 -15.76
CA PRO A 98 15.93 -1.04 -16.28
C PRO A 98 15.98 -1.68 -17.68
N SER A 99 16.77 -1.12 -18.59
CA SER A 99 16.91 -1.68 -19.94
C SER A 99 17.52 -3.09 -19.88
N ASP A 100 17.15 -3.93 -20.83
CA ASP A 100 17.75 -5.25 -21.03
C ASP A 100 19.19 -5.16 -21.54
N LYS A 101 19.55 -4.05 -22.20
CA LYS A 101 20.91 -3.81 -22.72
C LYS A 101 21.80 -3.09 -21.72
N ASN A 102 21.21 -2.31 -20.82
CA ASN A 102 21.95 -1.56 -19.82
C ASN A 102 21.16 -1.50 -18.51
N SER A 103 21.59 -2.26 -17.50
CA SER A 103 20.95 -2.23 -16.17
C SER A 103 20.99 -0.84 -15.53
N GLN A 104 21.89 0.06 -15.95
CA GLN A 104 22.05 1.41 -15.41
C GLN A 104 21.18 2.46 -16.12
N ARG A 105 20.79 2.26 -17.39
CA ARG A 105 19.88 3.17 -18.13
C ARG A 105 18.51 2.52 -18.35
N SER A 106 17.45 3.18 -17.90
CA SER A 106 16.07 2.76 -18.14
C SER A 106 15.59 3.39 -19.45
N ASP A 107 15.70 2.66 -20.55
CA ASP A 107 15.20 3.12 -21.87
C ASP A 107 13.66 3.09 -21.92
N VAL A 108 13.02 2.40 -20.98
CA VAL A 108 11.56 2.09 -20.97
C VAL A 108 10.70 3.22 -20.37
N GLY A 109 11.30 4.33 -19.93
CA GLY A 109 10.56 5.46 -19.33
C GLY A 109 9.84 5.11 -18.03
N TRP A 110 9.17 6.09 -17.43
CA TRP A 110 8.34 5.88 -16.24
C TRP A 110 6.95 5.40 -16.62
N ARG A 111 6.38 4.53 -15.77
CA ARG A 111 5.01 4.04 -15.88
C ARG A 111 4.30 4.18 -14.55
N LEU A 112 3.01 4.49 -14.62
CA LEU A 112 2.06 4.40 -13.51
C LEU A 112 1.36 3.06 -13.57
N PHE A 113 1.44 2.31 -12.48
CA PHE A 113 0.72 1.08 -12.23
C PHE A 113 -0.40 1.40 -11.23
N ASP A 114 -1.63 1.32 -11.72
CA ASP A 114 -2.85 1.57 -10.96
C ASP A 114 -3.78 0.37 -11.17
N ASP A 115 -3.69 -0.59 -10.26
CA ASP A 115 -4.32 -1.91 -10.30
C ASP A 115 -4.10 -2.64 -11.64
N SER A 116 -5.16 -2.72 -12.46
CA SER A 116 -5.16 -3.38 -13.75
C SER A 116 -4.66 -2.49 -14.90
N THR A 117 -4.39 -1.22 -14.62
CA THR A 117 -4.04 -0.22 -15.63
C THR A 117 -2.58 0.16 -15.54
N VAL A 118 -1.95 0.27 -16.72
CA VAL A 118 -0.56 0.72 -16.85
C VAL A 118 -0.51 1.86 -17.87
N THR A 119 -0.07 3.03 -17.43
CA THR A 119 0.05 4.22 -18.28
C THR A 119 1.47 4.75 -18.27
N MET A 120 1.87 5.44 -19.35
CA MET A 120 3.17 6.11 -19.40
C MET A 120 3.09 7.44 -18.67
N VAL A 121 4.13 7.78 -17.93
CA VAL A 121 4.21 9.03 -17.17
C VAL A 121 5.56 9.71 -17.43
N GLU A 122 5.54 11.03 -17.48
CA GLU A 122 6.77 11.82 -17.57
C GLU A 122 7.49 11.85 -16.21
N GLU A 123 8.82 11.95 -16.22
CA GLU A 123 9.63 12.02 -15.00
C GLU A 123 9.24 13.18 -14.08
N SER A 124 8.82 14.31 -14.65
CA SER A 124 8.36 15.51 -13.93
C SER A 124 7.17 15.24 -12.99
N HIS A 125 6.32 14.27 -13.31
CA HIS A 125 5.12 13.94 -12.56
C HIS A 125 5.33 12.85 -11.49
N VAL A 126 6.55 12.29 -11.39
CA VAL A 126 6.87 11.23 -10.41
C VAL A 126 6.95 11.80 -8.99
N VAL A 127 7.39 13.05 -8.86
CA VAL A 127 7.53 13.74 -7.58
C VAL A 127 6.16 14.29 -7.20
N THR A 128 5.48 13.62 -6.26
CA THR A 128 4.13 13.99 -5.82
C THR A 128 4.00 14.05 -4.30
N ARG A 129 3.01 14.78 -3.81
CA ARG A 129 2.69 14.85 -2.37
C ARG A 129 2.18 13.52 -1.80
N TYR A 130 1.78 12.61 -2.68
CA TYR A 130 1.24 11.30 -2.35
C TYR A 130 2.34 10.24 -2.20
N ALA A 131 3.58 10.56 -2.59
CA ALA A 131 4.71 9.66 -2.45
C ALA A 131 4.85 9.20 -0.99
N TYR A 132 4.89 7.89 -0.77
CA TYR A 132 4.91 7.26 0.54
C TYR A 132 6.17 6.42 0.75
N VAL A 133 6.50 5.56 -0.21
CA VAL A 133 7.74 4.77 -0.19
C VAL A 133 8.55 5.04 -1.45
N LEU A 134 9.83 5.36 -1.28
CA LEU A 134 10.76 5.66 -2.35
C LEU A 134 11.78 4.53 -2.48
N PHE A 135 12.00 4.08 -3.70
CA PHE A 135 12.97 3.03 -4.01
C PHE A 135 14.10 3.59 -4.87
N TYR A 136 15.29 3.57 -4.29
CA TYR A 136 16.52 4.09 -4.86
C TYR A 136 17.49 2.95 -5.14
N ARG A 137 18.21 3.07 -6.26
CA ARG A 137 19.27 2.12 -6.62
C ARG A 137 20.59 2.83 -6.81
N ARG A 138 21.65 2.28 -6.21
CA ARG A 138 23.01 2.81 -6.30
C ARG A 138 23.54 2.66 -7.72
N ARG A 139 24.08 3.74 -8.28
CA ARG A 139 24.78 3.72 -9.57
C ARG A 139 26.00 2.81 -9.49
N ASN A 140 26.27 2.11 -10.58
CA ASN A 140 27.41 1.19 -10.73
C ASN A 140 27.43 0.02 -9.75
N SER A 141 26.31 -0.27 -9.08
CA SER A 141 26.17 -1.51 -8.32
C SER A 141 25.89 -2.69 -9.26
N PRO A 142 26.60 -3.82 -9.11
CA PRO A 142 26.22 -5.07 -9.75
C PRO A 142 24.98 -5.59 -9.02
N VAL A 143 23.80 -5.20 -9.50
CA VAL A 143 22.59 -5.93 -9.17
C VAL A 143 22.58 -7.13 -10.11
N GLU A 144 23.13 -8.25 -9.66
CA GLU A 144 22.93 -9.53 -10.34
C GLU A 144 21.43 -9.74 -10.45
N ARG A 145 20.93 -9.69 -11.69
CA ARG A 145 19.59 -10.19 -11.95
C ARG A 145 19.71 -11.70 -11.79
N PRO A 146 18.87 -12.35 -10.96
CA PRO A 146 18.70 -13.79 -11.07
C PRO A 146 18.47 -14.11 -12.55
N PRO A 147 19.17 -15.08 -13.14
CA PRO A 147 18.96 -15.45 -14.52
C PRO A 147 17.45 -15.62 -14.72
N ARG A 148 16.86 -14.85 -15.64
CA ARG A 148 15.48 -15.14 -16.05
C ARG A 148 15.51 -16.61 -16.45
N PHE A 149 14.70 -17.45 -15.82
CA PHE A 149 14.53 -18.83 -16.27
C PHE A 149 14.10 -18.75 -17.73
N LEU A 150 15.06 -18.86 -18.64
CA LEU A 150 14.81 -19.01 -20.06
C LEU A 150 14.06 -20.34 -20.14
N ARG A 151 12.75 -20.26 -20.35
CA ARG A 151 11.99 -21.42 -20.78
C ARG A 151 12.73 -21.97 -22.01
N PRO A 152 13.11 -23.27 -22.01
CA PRO A 152 13.73 -23.87 -23.18
C PRO A 152 12.81 -23.65 -24.38
N VAL A 153 13.32 -22.97 -25.39
CA VAL A 153 12.69 -22.91 -26.71
C VAL A 153 12.92 -24.29 -27.32
N GLY A 154 11.90 -25.13 -27.30
CA GLY A 154 11.93 -26.43 -27.96
C GLY A 154 11.20 -27.52 -27.20
N ALA A 155 9.88 -27.58 -27.36
CA ALA A 155 9.09 -28.80 -27.51
C ALA A 155 7.62 -28.41 -27.66
N ASP A 156 6.97 -28.96 -28.68
CA ASP A 156 5.58 -28.72 -29.04
C ASP A 156 4.59 -28.98 -27.88
N SER A 157 3.45 -28.29 -27.94
CA SER A 157 2.37 -28.32 -26.94
C SER A 157 1.76 -29.73 -26.76
N PRO A 158 1.11 -30.04 -25.61
CA PRO A 158 -0.28 -29.62 -25.43
C PRO A 158 -0.65 -29.13 -24.01
N SER A 159 -1.53 -28.13 -23.99
CA SER A 159 -2.55 -27.84 -22.96
C SER A 159 -2.28 -28.29 -21.51
N ALA A 160 -1.88 -27.36 -20.65
CA ALA A 160 -2.25 -27.38 -19.23
C ALA A 160 -2.29 -25.95 -18.68
N ALA A 161 -3.49 -25.52 -18.27
CA ALA A 161 -3.70 -24.32 -17.50
C ALA A 161 -2.96 -24.44 -16.16
N GLY A 162 -2.01 -23.53 -15.92
CA GLY A 162 -1.31 -23.41 -14.66
C GLY A 162 -0.65 -22.05 -14.62
N ALA A 163 -1.32 -21.08 -14.00
CA ALA A 163 -0.75 -19.77 -13.74
C ALA A 163 0.47 -19.95 -12.82
N THR A 164 1.67 -19.92 -13.39
CA THR A 164 2.92 -19.89 -12.61
C THR A 164 2.97 -18.56 -11.86
N ALA A 165 2.71 -18.60 -10.56
CA ALA A 165 2.74 -17.45 -9.68
C ALA A 165 4.13 -16.79 -9.72
N SER A 166 4.16 -15.46 -9.76
CA SER A 166 5.40 -14.68 -9.68
C SER A 166 6.11 -14.96 -8.35
N GLN A 167 7.43 -14.84 -8.27
CA GLN A 167 8.17 -14.95 -7.00
C GLN A 167 7.61 -14.00 -5.93
N ALA A 168 7.14 -12.81 -6.34
CA ALA A 168 6.44 -11.90 -5.43
C ALA A 168 5.16 -12.55 -4.86
N SER A 169 4.37 -13.22 -5.69
CA SER A 169 3.14 -13.92 -5.28
C SER A 169 3.38 -15.13 -4.38
N LEU A 170 4.58 -15.73 -4.42
CA LEU A 170 4.97 -16.80 -3.50
C LEU A 170 5.37 -16.23 -2.13
N ILE A 171 6.16 -15.15 -2.12
CA ILE A 171 6.55 -14.46 -0.88
C ILE A 171 5.31 -13.91 -0.15
N TRP A 172 4.35 -13.34 -0.88
CA TRP A 172 3.09 -12.89 -0.28
C TRP A 172 2.28 -14.04 0.34
N ARG A 173 2.32 -15.22 -0.26
CA ARG A 173 1.62 -16.39 0.26
C ARG A 173 2.28 -16.96 1.51
N GLU A 174 3.62 -16.97 1.55
CA GLU A 174 4.41 -17.39 2.70
C GLU A 174 4.16 -16.47 3.92
N LEU A 175 4.04 -15.15 3.68
CA LEU A 175 3.67 -14.19 4.74
C LEU A 175 2.21 -14.33 5.22
N GLU A 176 1.28 -14.65 4.32
CA GLU A 176 -0.12 -14.94 4.69
C GLU A 176 -0.24 -16.24 5.51
N GLU A 177 0.59 -17.26 5.21
CA GLU A 177 0.67 -18.52 5.94
C GLU A 177 1.30 -18.32 7.34
N GLU A 178 2.35 -17.50 7.47
CA GLU A 178 2.92 -17.11 8.77
C GLU A 178 1.92 -16.31 9.64
N GLU A 179 1.02 -15.53 9.04
CA GLU A 179 -0.02 -14.79 9.75
C GLU A 179 -1.17 -15.70 10.23
N GLU A 180 -1.49 -16.78 9.49
CA GLU A 180 -2.47 -17.79 9.91
C GLU A 180 -1.92 -18.73 11.00
N GLU A 181 -0.64 -19.09 11.00
CA GLU A 181 -0.03 -19.93 12.05
C GLU A 181 0.18 -19.20 13.40
N GLY A 182 0.17 -17.87 13.40
CA GLY A 182 0.33 -17.04 14.61
C GLY A 182 -0.92 -16.84 15.47
N LEU A 183 -2.05 -17.49 15.17
CA LEU A 183 -3.39 -17.15 15.71
C LEU A 183 -4.05 -18.19 16.64
N ASP A 184 -3.29 -19.15 17.19
CA ASP A 184 -3.84 -20.19 18.07
C ASP A 184 -3.85 -19.86 19.59
N GLU A 185 -3.79 -18.58 19.98
CA GLU A 185 -4.06 -18.15 21.37
C GLU A 185 -5.14 -17.03 21.41
N GLU A 186 -6.38 -17.42 21.75
CA GLU A 186 -7.57 -16.64 22.21
C GLU A 186 -8.51 -15.88 21.21
N PRO A 187 -9.82 -15.73 21.54
CA PRO A 187 -10.89 -15.91 20.55
C PRO A 187 -11.60 -14.64 20.02
N ARG A 188 -11.87 -14.69 18.70
CA ARG A 188 -13.08 -14.25 17.96
C ARG A 188 -13.68 -12.85 18.23
N SER A 189 -13.61 -11.96 17.24
CA SER A 189 -14.67 -11.79 16.21
C SER A 189 -14.67 -10.41 15.51
N LEU A 190 -15.00 -10.43 14.20
CA LEU A 190 -15.82 -9.46 13.43
C LEU A 190 -15.32 -8.99 12.05
N PHE A 191 -14.29 -9.57 11.44
CA PHE A 191 -13.90 -9.18 10.04
C PHE A 191 -14.00 -10.27 8.97
N ARG A 192 -14.41 -11.50 9.31
CA ARG A 192 -14.40 -12.63 8.35
C ARG A 192 -15.59 -12.72 7.38
N SER A 193 -16.53 -11.77 7.39
CA SER A 193 -17.79 -11.89 6.62
C SER A 193 -17.87 -11.10 5.31
N VAL A 194 -16.97 -10.15 5.02
CA VAL A 194 -17.13 -9.26 3.86
C VAL A 194 -16.43 -9.78 2.59
N LEU A 195 -15.27 -10.44 2.71
CA LEU A 195 -14.50 -10.92 1.54
C LEU A 195 -15.02 -12.23 0.92
N ARG A 196 -15.83 -13.02 1.64
CA ARG A 196 -16.34 -14.30 1.13
C ARG A 196 -17.60 -14.16 0.27
N ARG A 197 -18.30 -13.01 0.32
CA ARG A 197 -19.57 -12.82 -0.41
C ARG A 197 -19.39 -12.33 -1.85
N GLN A 198 -18.22 -11.79 -2.20
CA GLN A 198 -17.96 -11.27 -3.55
C GLN A 198 -17.39 -12.34 -4.53
N ARG A 199 -16.94 -13.48 -4.02
CA ARG A 199 -16.29 -14.52 -4.84
C ARG A 199 -17.25 -15.57 -5.44
N ASN A 200 -18.44 -15.75 -4.86
CA ASN A 200 -19.38 -16.80 -5.30
C ASN A 200 -20.35 -16.37 -6.42
N THR A 201 -20.31 -15.13 -6.89
CA THR A 201 -21.25 -14.64 -7.94
C THR A 201 -20.61 -14.54 -9.34
N ALA A 202 -19.33 -14.87 -9.49
CA ALA A 202 -18.60 -14.71 -10.75
C ALA A 202 -18.34 -16.03 -11.52
N GLU A 203 -18.72 -17.19 -10.98
CA GLU A 203 -18.35 -18.51 -11.53
C GLU A 203 -19.50 -19.29 -12.19
N ASN A 204 -20.66 -18.68 -12.49
CA ASN A 204 -21.71 -19.40 -13.22
C ASN A 204 -22.32 -18.57 -14.35
N SER A 205 -21.62 -18.47 -15.49
CA SER A 205 -22.23 -18.22 -16.82
C SER A 205 -21.18 -18.25 -17.94
N ARG A 206 -20.79 -19.44 -18.40
CA ARG A 206 -20.14 -19.61 -19.71
C ARG A 206 -20.55 -20.94 -20.36
N THR A 207 -21.70 -20.96 -21.04
CA THR A 207 -21.88 -21.80 -22.23
C THR A 207 -22.94 -21.21 -23.16
N GLU A 208 -22.65 -21.36 -24.46
CA GLU A 208 -23.51 -21.23 -25.65
C GLU A 208 -23.44 -19.93 -26.49
N GLY A 209 -23.16 -20.14 -27.78
CA GLY A 209 -23.08 -19.14 -28.86
C GLY A 209 -24.39 -19.00 -29.66
N PRO A 210 -24.34 -18.61 -30.95
CA PRO A 210 -24.55 -17.22 -31.38
C PRO A 210 -25.86 -16.97 -32.17
N GLY A 211 -26.40 -15.74 -32.15
CA GLY A 211 -27.54 -15.34 -32.98
C GLY A 211 -27.86 -13.83 -33.00
N ARG A 212 -28.01 -13.27 -34.20
CA ARG A 212 -28.36 -11.86 -34.52
C ARG A 212 -29.80 -11.47 -34.13
N ARG A 213 -30.00 -10.20 -33.69
CA ARG A 213 -30.99 -9.18 -34.15
C ARG A 213 -31.55 -8.29 -33.00
N GLN A 214 -31.12 -7.03 -33.02
CA GLN A 214 -31.89 -5.78 -32.90
C GLN A 214 -33.26 -5.81 -32.16
N ARG A 215 -33.34 -5.17 -30.97
CA ARG A 215 -34.55 -4.46 -30.51
C ARG A 215 -34.25 -3.48 -29.37
N ARG A 216 -34.50 -2.18 -29.60
CA ARG A 216 -34.61 -1.12 -28.58
C ARG A 216 -35.56 -1.55 -27.46
N LYS A 217 -35.18 -1.37 -26.18
CA LYS A 217 -36.14 -1.32 -25.06
C LYS A 217 -35.72 -0.29 -24.01
N ARG A 218 -36.64 0.68 -23.86
CA ARG A 218 -36.87 1.73 -22.86
C ARG A 218 -36.32 1.41 -21.46
N MET A 219 -35.62 2.38 -20.86
CA MET A 219 -35.35 2.45 -19.41
C MET A 219 -36.66 2.72 -18.66
N SER A 220 -36.88 2.03 -17.54
CA SER A 220 -37.97 2.30 -16.60
C SER A 220 -37.38 2.93 -15.34
N ASP A 221 -37.86 4.11 -14.99
CA ASP A 221 -37.56 4.83 -13.74
C ASP A 221 -38.02 4.03 -12.51
N HIS A 222 -37.17 3.97 -11.48
CA HIS A 222 -37.51 3.50 -10.13
C HIS A 222 -37.87 4.74 -9.27
N PRO A 223 -38.92 4.71 -8.44
CA PRO A 223 -39.34 5.90 -7.69
C PRO A 223 -38.48 6.10 -6.43
N ASP A 224 -38.11 7.35 -6.16
CA ASP A 224 -37.26 7.82 -5.05
C ASP A 224 -37.89 7.68 -3.64
N ASP A 225 -39.11 7.15 -3.53
CA ASP A 225 -39.88 7.12 -2.28
C ASP A 225 -39.27 6.21 -1.20
N ASP A 226 -38.60 5.13 -1.59
CA ASP A 226 -37.97 4.21 -0.62
C ASP A 226 -36.74 4.85 0.05
N CYS A 227 -35.98 5.66 -0.68
CA CYS A 227 -34.76 6.28 -0.16
C CYS A 227 -35.07 7.32 0.92
N VAL A 228 -36.15 8.10 0.73
CA VAL A 228 -36.63 9.08 1.72
C VAL A 228 -37.15 8.37 2.96
N ARG A 229 -37.86 7.25 2.80
CA ARG A 229 -38.38 6.45 3.91
C ARG A 229 -37.26 5.88 4.78
N TYR A 230 -36.20 5.33 4.19
CA TYR A 230 -35.05 4.82 4.94
C TYR A 230 -34.25 5.94 5.64
N PHE A 231 -34.16 7.11 5.02
CA PHE A 231 -33.51 8.28 5.64
C PHE A 231 -34.31 8.79 6.86
N LEU A 232 -35.63 8.86 6.76
CA LEU A 232 -36.51 9.24 7.87
C LEU A 232 -36.48 8.21 9.01
N LEU A 233 -36.50 6.91 8.70
CA LEU A 233 -36.37 5.85 9.69
C LEU A 233 -35.00 5.86 10.39
N GLY A 234 -33.92 6.08 9.65
CA GLY A 234 -32.57 6.15 10.19
C GLY A 234 -32.35 7.36 11.09
N THR A 235 -32.85 8.53 10.68
CA THR A 235 -32.79 9.77 11.48
C THR A 235 -33.64 9.66 12.75
N LEU A 236 -34.84 9.08 12.67
CA LEU A 236 -35.69 8.84 13.84
C LEU A 236 -35.03 7.89 14.85
N ALA A 237 -34.42 6.80 14.38
CA ALA A 237 -33.70 5.85 15.23
C ALA A 237 -32.50 6.50 15.94
N ALA A 238 -31.74 7.35 15.23
CA ALA A 238 -30.61 8.08 15.80
C ALA A 238 -31.05 9.08 16.88
N VAL A 239 -32.13 9.83 16.65
CA VAL A 239 -32.70 10.76 17.63
C VAL A 239 -33.21 10.02 18.87
N LEU A 240 -33.87 8.88 18.68
CA LEU A 240 -34.38 8.06 19.79
C LEU A 240 -33.24 7.46 20.61
N ALA A 241 -32.16 7.03 19.96
CA ALA A 241 -30.95 6.55 20.64
C ALA A 241 -30.26 7.67 21.45
N VAL A 242 -30.23 8.90 20.94
CA VAL A 242 -29.72 10.07 21.69
C VAL A 242 -30.62 10.35 22.89
N PHE A 243 -31.95 10.32 22.73
CA PHE A 243 -32.87 10.55 23.83
C PHE A 243 -32.74 9.50 24.94
N VAL A 244 -32.66 8.21 24.59
CA VAL A 244 -32.51 7.11 25.56
C VAL A 244 -31.15 7.12 26.25
N ASN A 245 -30.06 7.45 25.54
CA ASN A 245 -28.72 7.37 26.13
C ASN A 245 -28.27 8.66 26.83
N LEU A 246 -28.74 9.84 26.40
CA LEU A 246 -28.32 11.12 26.94
C LEU A 246 -29.38 11.81 27.80
N VAL A 247 -30.67 11.63 27.53
CA VAL A 247 -31.73 12.38 28.23
C VAL A 247 -32.39 11.55 29.32
N TYR A 248 -32.65 10.26 29.05
CA TYR A 248 -33.23 9.34 30.03
C TYR A 248 -32.45 9.27 31.36
N PRO A 249 -31.10 9.24 31.40
CA PRO A 249 -30.36 9.19 32.66
C PRO A 249 -30.50 10.47 33.51
N PHE A 250 -30.75 11.62 32.87
CA PHE A 250 -30.94 12.90 33.56
C PHE A 250 -32.37 13.08 34.06
N LEU A 251 -33.37 12.58 33.32
CA LEU A 251 -34.76 12.63 33.76
C LEU A 251 -35.07 11.63 34.88
N PHE A 252 -34.40 10.46 34.90
CA PHE A 252 -34.62 9.44 35.93
C PHE A 252 -33.86 9.73 37.24
N LYS A 253 -32.72 10.44 37.19
CA LYS A 253 -32.01 10.90 38.40
C LYS A 253 -32.72 12.04 39.14
N ALA A 254 -33.66 12.75 38.50
CA ALA A 254 -34.37 13.88 39.10
C ALA A 254 -35.57 13.48 39.98
N LYS A 255 -35.94 12.19 40.06
CA LYS A 255 -37.10 11.73 40.85
C LYS A 255 -36.76 11.04 42.18
N TRP A 256 -35.48 11.01 42.57
CA TRP A 256 -35.05 10.51 43.88
C TRP A 256 -34.20 11.57 44.56
N SER A 257 -34.87 12.63 45.05
CA SER A 257 -34.41 13.44 46.17
C SER A 257 -35.58 14.15 46.82
#